data_AF-A0A8T7LGD4-F1
#
_entry.id   AF-A0A8T7LGD4-F1
#
_cell.length_a   1.000
_cell.length_b   1.000
_cell.length_c   1.000
_cell.angle_alpha   90.00
_cell.angle_beta   90.00
_cell.angle_gamma   90.00
#
_symmetry.space_group_name_H-M   'P 1'
#
loop_
_entity.id
_entity.type
_entity.pdbx_description
1 polymer ?
#
loop_
_entity_poly.entity_id
_entity_poly.type
_entity_poly.pdbx_seq_one_letter_code
_entity_poly.pdbx_strand_id
1 'polypeptide(L)'
;MHQQSVRTRPLTVEQQNGLRMRAMMMVALAVAILVVSSLIFACLLAAGGGNSGLLIAFVALGGLVVLAVVVALGIIAFRSWQDLGDGVAQVRALRLKRTYESARAPKNYYAEFDDFGSVLVVKEVYEQLQPGQVYVVTFSPRTRRGWSVESGA
;
A
#
# COMPACT_ATOMS: atom_id res chain seq x y z
N MET A 1 29.86 9.08 4.23
CA MET A 1 28.56 8.46 4.54
C MET A 1 28.37 8.46 6.05
N HIS A 2 27.65 9.42 6.61
CA HIS A 2 27.27 9.37 8.03
C HIS A 2 26.12 8.39 8.19
N GLN A 3 26.34 7.30 8.93
CA GLN A 3 25.27 6.42 9.38
C GLN A 3 24.37 7.22 10.33
N GLN A 4 23.28 7.77 9.80
CA GLN A 4 22.22 8.30 10.67
C GLN A 4 21.65 7.12 11.46
N SER A 5 21.75 7.18 12.80
CA SER A 5 21.17 6.18 13.68
C SER A 5 19.67 6.10 13.43
N VAL A 6 19.18 4.95 12.96
CA VAL A 6 17.75 4.73 12.75
C VAL A 6 17.06 4.75 14.11
N ARG A 7 16.29 5.81 14.38
CA ARG A 7 15.51 5.93 15.60
C ARG A 7 14.15 5.27 15.38
N THR A 8 13.68 4.48 16.32
CA THR A 8 12.34 3.89 16.28
C THR A 8 11.43 4.57 17.30
N ARG A 9 10.15 4.69 16.98
CA ARG A 9 9.09 5.13 17.89
C ARG A 9 7.96 4.10 17.90
N PRO A 10 7.30 3.84 19.04
CA PRO A 10 6.14 2.96 19.08
C PRO A 10 5.01 3.56 18.23
N LEU A 11 4.26 2.70 17.54
CA LEU A 11 3.08 3.12 16.77
C LEU A 11 1.98 3.60 17.72
N THR A 12 1.36 4.74 17.39
CA THR A 12 0.19 5.22 18.13
C THR A 12 -1.04 4.37 17.84
N VAL A 13 -2.06 4.44 18.72
CA VAL A 13 -3.33 3.70 18.54
C VAL A 13 -3.99 4.03 17.20
N GLU A 14 -3.98 5.30 16.79
CA GLU A 14 -4.51 5.74 15.50
C GLU A 14 -3.74 5.13 14.32
N GLN A 15 -2.41 5.08 14.39
CA GLN A 15 -1.56 4.49 13.36
C GLN A 15 -1.80 2.97 13.24
N GLN A 16 -1.91 2.29 14.38
CA GLN A 16 -2.25 0.87 14.42
C GLN A 16 -3.65 0.63 13.82
N ASN A 17 -4.65 1.41 14.20
CA ASN A 17 -6.00 1.29 13.62
C ASN A 17 -5.99 1.56 12.12
N GLY A 18 -5.21 2.53 11.64
CA GLY A 18 -5.05 2.82 10.21
C GLY A 18 -4.42 1.66 9.44
N LEU A 19 -3.42 0.98 10.01
CA LEU A 19 -2.82 -0.23 9.40
C LEU A 19 -3.80 -1.41 9.41
N ARG A 20 -4.53 -1.63 10.52
CA ARG A 20 -5.54 -2.69 10.64
C ARG A 20 -6.64 -2.52 9.62
N MET A 21 -7.20 -1.32 9.52
CA MET A 21 -8.25 -0.99 8.55
C MET A 21 -7.78 -1.25 7.12
N ARG A 22 -6.56 -0.83 6.77
CA ARG A 22 -5.99 -1.07 5.44
C ARG A 22 -5.81 -2.56 5.16
N ALA A 23 -5.28 -3.32 6.10
CA ALA A 23 -5.10 -4.75 5.93
C ALA A 23 -6.43 -5.48 5.74
N MET A 24 -7.42 -5.20 6.60
CA MET A 24 -8.74 -5.78 6.53
C MET A 24 -9.46 -5.43 5.22
N MET A 25 -9.31 -4.19 4.74
CA MET A 25 -9.88 -3.75 3.47
C MET A 25 -9.31 -4.51 2.27
N MET A 26 -7.99 -4.76 2.24
CA MET A 26 -7.37 -5.55 1.16
C MET A 26 -7.83 -7.01 1.20
N VAL A 27 -7.98 -7.59 2.39
CA VAL A 27 -8.51 -8.95 2.55
C VAL A 27 -9.98 -9.02 2.11
N ALA A 28 -10.82 -8.08 2.56
CA ALA A 28 -12.23 -8.02 2.18
C ALA A 28 -12.39 -7.86 0.66
N LEU A 29 -11.58 -7.00 0.03
CA LEU A 29 -11.56 -6.83 -1.42
C LEU A 29 -11.15 -8.13 -2.14
N ALA A 30 -10.13 -8.83 -1.65
CA ALA A 30 -9.70 -10.10 -2.22
C ALA A 30 -10.80 -11.17 -2.15
N VAL A 31 -11.49 -11.27 -1.00
CA VAL A 31 -12.64 -12.18 -0.83
C VAL A 31 -13.77 -11.81 -1.78
N ALA A 32 -14.11 -10.54 -1.91
CA ALA A 32 -15.15 -10.08 -2.83
C ALA A 32 -14.83 -10.42 -4.29
N ILE A 33 -13.58 -10.18 -4.73
CA ILE A 33 -13.12 -10.56 -6.07
C ILE A 33 -13.23 -12.07 -6.27
N LEU A 34 -12.79 -12.88 -5.31
CA LEU A 34 -12.88 -14.34 -5.40
C LEU A 34 -14.33 -14.81 -5.55
N VAL A 35 -15.24 -14.33 -4.70
CA VAL A 35 -16.66 -14.72 -4.74
C VAL A 35 -17.28 -14.35 -6.09
N VAL A 36 -17.09 -13.11 -6.54
CA VAL A 36 -17.66 -12.63 -7.81
C VAL A 36 -17.08 -13.40 -9.00
N SER A 37 -15.76 -13.57 -9.06
CA SER A 37 -15.10 -14.30 -10.14
C SER A 37 -15.48 -15.77 -10.15
N SER A 38 -15.58 -16.43 -9.00
CA SER A 38 -16.04 -17.82 -8.89
C SER A 38 -17.47 -17.99 -9.40
N LEU A 39 -18.38 -17.06 -9.08
CA LEU A 39 -19.75 -17.08 -9.62
C LEU A 39 -19.74 -16.93 -11.15
N ILE A 40 -18.97 -15.99 -11.68
CA ILE A 40 -18.86 -15.77 -13.14
C ILE A 40 -18.32 -17.04 -13.83
N PHE A 41 -17.23 -17.63 -13.32
CA PHE A 41 -16.64 -18.82 -13.91
C PHE A 41 -17.59 -20.03 -13.81
N ALA A 42 -18.30 -20.20 -12.70
CA ALA A 42 -19.30 -21.26 -12.55
C ALA A 42 -20.43 -21.11 -13.59
N CYS A 43 -20.96 -19.90 -13.78
CA CYS A 43 -21.98 -19.62 -14.78
C CYS A 43 -21.48 -19.89 -16.21
N LEU A 44 -20.26 -19.47 -16.55
CA LEU A 44 -19.67 -19.70 -17.88
C LEU A 44 -19.47 -21.20 -18.16
N LEU A 45 -18.99 -21.97 -17.17
CA LEU A 45 -18.80 -23.40 -17.31
C LEU A 45 -20.15 -24.15 -17.45
N ALA A 46 -21.17 -23.74 -16.71
CA ALA A 46 -22.51 -24.33 -16.80
C ALA A 46 -23.19 -24.03 -18.15
N ALA A 47 -23.04 -22.80 -18.67
CA ALA A 47 -23.62 -22.40 -19.95
C ALA A 47 -22.87 -22.99 -21.17
N GLY A 48 -21.58 -23.25 -21.04
CA GLY A 48 -20.71 -23.69 -22.14
C GLY A 48 -20.92 -25.11 -22.66
N GLY A 49 -21.83 -25.89 -22.06
CA GLY A 49 -22.20 -27.22 -22.56
C GLY A 49 -21.05 -28.25 -22.60
N GLY A 50 -19.97 -28.02 -21.85
CA GLY A 50 -18.90 -28.98 -21.59
C GLY A 50 -17.88 -29.24 -22.70
N ASN A 51 -18.00 -28.67 -23.92
CA ASN A 51 -17.15 -29.13 -25.04
C ASN A 51 -16.55 -28.05 -25.97
N SER A 52 -16.25 -26.87 -25.44
CA SER A 52 -15.46 -25.86 -26.16
C SER A 52 -14.11 -25.64 -25.46
N GLY A 53 -13.04 -26.25 -25.99
CA GLY A 53 -11.68 -26.10 -25.44
C GLY A 53 -11.24 -24.64 -25.29
N LEU A 54 -11.77 -23.74 -26.13
CA LEU A 54 -11.58 -22.29 -26.02
C LEU A 54 -12.18 -21.71 -24.72
N LEU A 55 -13.35 -22.17 -24.29
CA LEU A 55 -14.00 -21.70 -23.06
C LEU A 55 -13.21 -22.15 -21.83
N ILE A 56 -12.71 -23.38 -21.82
CA ILE A 56 -11.84 -23.90 -20.75
C ILE A 56 -10.55 -23.09 -20.68
N ALA A 57 -9.90 -22.84 -21.82
CA ALA A 57 -8.68 -22.03 -21.88
C ALA A 57 -8.92 -20.60 -21.37
N PHE A 58 -10.05 -19.99 -21.75
CA PHE A 58 -10.44 -18.65 -21.29
C PHE A 58 -10.66 -18.60 -19.76
N VAL A 59 -11.40 -19.56 -19.20
CA VAL A 59 -11.62 -19.65 -17.75
C VAL A 59 -10.31 -19.88 -17.00
N ALA A 60 -9.42 -20.73 -17.53
CA ALA A 60 -8.11 -20.97 -16.92
C ALA A 60 -7.23 -19.71 -16.90
N LEU A 61 -7.15 -19.00 -18.02
CA LEU A 61 -6.41 -17.73 -18.10
C LEU A 61 -7.01 -16.66 -17.20
N GLY A 62 -8.34 -16.52 -17.19
CA GLY A 62 -9.04 -15.61 -16.30
C GLY A 62 -8.78 -15.95 -14.82
N GLY A 63 -8.80 -17.23 -14.47
CA GLY A 63 -8.47 -17.72 -13.13
C GLY A 63 -7.05 -17.38 -12.71
N LEU A 64 -6.07 -17.50 -13.60
CA LEU A 64 -4.68 -17.10 -13.33
C LEU A 64 -4.55 -15.60 -13.07
N VAL A 65 -5.26 -14.76 -13.85
CA VAL A 65 -5.27 -13.31 -13.63
C VAL A 65 -5.88 -12.96 -12.28
N VAL A 66 -7.03 -13.56 -11.94
CA VAL A 66 -7.69 -13.36 -10.64
C VAL A 66 -6.76 -13.79 -9.50
N LEU A 67 -6.10 -14.94 -9.63
CA LEU A 67 -5.15 -15.44 -8.64
C LEU A 67 -3.99 -14.46 -8.44
N ALA A 68 -3.41 -13.93 -9.52
CA ALA A 68 -2.32 -12.95 -9.44
C ALA A 68 -2.76 -11.68 -8.69
N VAL A 69 -3.98 -11.19 -8.94
CA VAL A 69 -4.54 -10.03 -8.22
C VAL A 69 -4.73 -10.34 -6.73
N VAL A 70 -5.29 -11.49 -6.39
CA VAL A 70 -5.48 -11.93 -4.99
C VAL A 70 -4.15 -12.06 -4.27
N VAL A 71 -3.13 -12.63 -4.90
CA VAL A 71 -1.78 -12.72 -4.34
C VAL A 71 -1.19 -11.34 -4.11
N ALA A 72 -1.33 -10.40 -5.05
CA ALA A 72 -0.85 -9.03 -4.88
C ALA A 72 -1.53 -8.32 -3.69
N LEU A 73 -2.85 -8.46 -3.55
CA LEU A 73 -3.61 -7.94 -2.41
C LEU A 73 -3.16 -8.59 -1.09
N GLY A 74 -2.94 -9.90 -1.10
CA GLY A 74 -2.42 -10.66 0.04
C GLY A 74 -1.05 -10.17 0.50
N ILE A 75 -0.13 -9.88 -0.43
CA ILE A 75 1.19 -9.31 -0.12
C ILE A 75 1.05 -7.94 0.56
N ILE A 76 0.14 -7.08 0.08
CA ILE A 76 -0.09 -5.75 0.66
C ILE A 76 -0.66 -5.87 2.09
N ALA A 77 -1.64 -6.77 2.28
CA ALA A 77 -2.22 -7.04 3.59
C ALA A 77 -1.18 -7.60 4.56
N PHE A 78 -0.36 -8.56 4.10
CA PHE A 78 0.69 -9.18 4.89
C PHE A 78 1.75 -8.17 5.35
N ARG A 79 2.23 -7.29 4.45
CA ARG A 79 3.16 -6.22 4.83
C ARG A 79 2.60 -5.29 5.89
N SER A 80 1.30 -5.00 5.81
CA SER A 80 0.60 -4.16 6.80
C SER A 80 0.46 -4.87 8.14
N TRP A 81 0.25 -6.20 8.14
CA TRP A 81 0.26 -7.03 9.35
C TRP A 81 1.64 -7.15 9.99
N GLN A 82 2.70 -7.27 9.18
CA GLN A 82 4.06 -7.27 9.71
C GLN A 82 4.42 -5.92 10.35
N ASP A 83 4.05 -4.81 9.73
CA ASP A 83 4.24 -3.48 10.33
C ASP A 83 3.45 -3.32 11.64
N LEU A 84 2.27 -3.94 11.75
CA LEU A 84 1.51 -4.02 13.01
C LEU A 84 2.19 -4.90 14.07
N GLY A 85 2.70 -6.07 13.67
CA GLY A 85 3.36 -7.01 14.55
C GLY A 85 4.67 -6.46 15.13
N ASP A 86 5.42 -5.71 14.32
CA ASP A 86 6.62 -5.02 14.77
C ASP A 86 6.28 -3.87 15.73
N GLY A 87 5.11 -3.24 15.58
CA GLY A 87 4.63 -2.20 16.51
C GLY A 87 5.46 -0.90 16.48
N VAL A 88 6.39 -0.76 15.54
CA VAL A 88 7.36 0.35 15.49
C VAL A 88 7.30 1.11 14.17
N ALA A 89 7.33 2.44 14.27
CA ALA A 89 7.64 3.33 13.16
C ALA A 89 9.13 3.69 13.17
N GLN A 90 9.72 3.84 11.98
CA GLN A 90 11.06 4.36 11.82
C GLN A 90 11.02 5.87 11.67
N VAL A 91 11.99 6.54 12.29
CA VAL A 91 12.18 7.98 12.25
C VAL A 91 13.53 8.27 11.60
N ARG A 92 13.53 9.06 10.53
CA ARG A 92 14.75 9.46 9.81
C ARG A 92 14.70 10.93 9.43
N ALA A 93 15.86 11.60 9.48
CA ALA A 93 16.02 12.97 9.00
C ALA A 93 16.41 12.93 7.53
N LEU A 94 15.47 13.25 6.65
CA LEU A 94 15.62 13.13 5.20
C LEU A 94 15.42 14.49 4.54
N ARG A 95 16.22 14.77 3.51
CA ARG A 95 16.08 15.98 2.71
C ARG A 95 14.98 15.79 1.68
N LEU A 96 14.04 16.73 1.62
CA LEU A 96 12.96 16.70 0.64
C LEU A 96 13.48 17.12 -0.73
N LYS A 97 13.34 16.23 -1.71
CA LYS A 97 13.73 16.48 -3.09
C LYS A 97 12.64 17.21 -3.86
N ARG A 98 11.42 16.68 -3.81
CA ARG A 98 10.23 17.28 -4.46
C ARG A 98 8.94 16.72 -3.87
N THR A 99 7.85 17.41 -4.13
CA THR A 99 6.50 16.95 -3.84
C THR A 99 5.75 16.75 -5.17
N TYR A 100 4.85 15.76 -5.22
CA TYR A 100 3.99 15.53 -6.38
C TYR A 100 2.66 14.90 -5.96
N GLU A 101 1.62 15.09 -6.77
CA GLU A 101 0.30 14.51 -6.54
C GLU A 101 -0.08 13.52 -7.65
N SER A 102 -0.94 12.55 -7.34
CA SER A 102 -1.47 11.65 -8.36
C SER A 102 -2.50 12.37 -9.24
N ALA A 103 -2.48 12.09 -10.54
CA ALA A 103 -3.43 12.66 -11.49
C ALA A 103 -4.89 12.21 -11.29
N ARG A 104 -5.13 11.07 -10.63
CA ARG A 104 -6.48 10.51 -10.41
C ARG A 104 -7.11 11.01 -9.12
N ALA A 105 -8.42 11.21 -9.14
CA ALA A 105 -9.23 11.46 -7.94
C ALA A 105 -9.62 10.11 -7.25
N PRO A 106 -9.60 10.02 -5.90
CA PRO A 106 -9.08 11.03 -4.98
C PRO A 106 -7.55 11.17 -5.09
N LYS A 107 -7.07 12.41 -4.97
CA LYS A 107 -5.64 12.72 -5.12
C LYS A 107 -4.86 12.14 -3.95
N ASN A 108 -3.77 11.45 -4.28
CA ASN A 108 -2.75 11.03 -3.34
C ASN A 108 -1.58 12.02 -3.40
N TYR A 109 -1.08 12.42 -2.23
CA TYR A 109 -0.01 13.38 -2.10
C TYR A 109 1.28 12.66 -1.71
N TYR A 110 2.35 12.89 -2.47
CA TYR A 110 3.62 12.22 -2.29
C TYR A 110 4.74 13.24 -2.05
N ALA A 111 5.60 12.91 -1.10
CA ALA A 111 6.85 13.60 -0.82
C ALA A 111 8.01 12.67 -1.20
N GLU A 112 8.87 13.09 -2.13
CA GLU A 112 10.07 12.36 -2.54
C GLU A 112 11.28 12.90 -1.76
N PHE A 113 11.96 12.01 -1.04
CA PHE A 113 13.12 12.33 -0.23
C PHE A 113 14.39 11.73 -0.84
N ASP A 114 15.51 12.42 -0.65
CA ASP A 114 16.84 11.94 -1.04
C ASP A 114 17.17 10.62 -0.32
N ASP A 115 17.77 9.67 -1.05
CA ASP A 115 18.20 8.34 -0.59
C ASP A 115 17.10 7.41 -0.01
N PHE A 116 15.84 7.85 0.04
CA PHE A 116 14.72 7.08 0.59
C PHE A 116 13.59 6.82 -0.41
N GLY A 117 13.35 7.77 -1.34
CA GLY A 117 12.29 7.69 -2.32
C GLY A 117 10.98 8.35 -1.86
N SER A 118 9.85 7.93 -2.42
CA SER A 118 8.56 8.58 -2.19
C SER A 118 7.79 8.02 -0.99
N VAL A 119 7.17 8.93 -0.26
CA VAL A 119 6.33 8.68 0.92
C VAL A 119 4.97 9.30 0.69
N LEU A 120 3.92 8.53 0.96
CA LEU A 120 2.56 9.04 0.96
C LEU A 120 2.34 9.91 2.20
N VAL A 121 1.90 11.14 2.00
CA VAL A 121 1.61 12.13 3.05
C VAL A 121 0.15 12.59 2.95
N VAL A 122 -0.37 13.14 4.04
CA VAL A 122 -1.69 13.79 4.04
C VAL A 122 -1.58 15.16 3.39
N LYS A 123 -2.71 15.67 2.88
CA LYS A 123 -2.77 16.92 2.11
C LYS A 123 -2.25 18.10 2.92
N GLU A 124 -2.61 18.18 4.18
CA GLU A 124 -2.27 19.26 5.09
C GLU A 124 -0.76 19.35 5.30
N VAL A 125 -0.09 18.19 5.40
CA VAL A 125 1.37 18.11 5.49
C VAL A 125 1.99 18.48 4.15
N TYR A 126 1.46 17.96 3.04
CA TYR A 126 1.96 18.24 1.70
C TYR A 126 2.05 19.74 1.39
N GLU A 127 1.03 20.51 1.77
CA GLU A 127 0.97 21.96 1.54
C GLU A 127 2.00 22.76 2.34
N GLN A 128 2.54 22.19 3.42
CA GLN A 128 3.54 22.84 4.29
C GLN A 128 4.98 22.49 3.89
N LEU A 129 5.18 21.51 3.02
CA LEU A 129 6.51 21.02 2.65
C LEU A 129 7.18 21.90 1.60
N GLN A 130 8.42 22.29 1.88
CA GLN A 130 9.27 23.08 0.97
C GLN A 130 10.44 22.25 0.45
N PRO A 131 10.62 22.12 -0.88
CA PRO A 131 11.75 21.40 -1.46
C PRO A 131 13.09 21.93 -0.96
N GLY A 132 14.05 21.02 -0.74
CA GLY A 132 15.40 21.33 -0.30
C GLY A 132 15.60 21.37 1.21
N GLN A 133 14.54 21.38 2.03
CA GLN A 133 14.62 21.33 3.49
C GLN A 133 14.77 19.91 4.05
N VAL A 134 15.31 19.79 5.26
CA VAL A 134 15.46 18.51 5.98
C VAL A 134 14.29 18.32 6.93
N TYR A 135 13.62 17.18 6.82
CA TYR A 135 12.49 16.83 7.66
C TYR A 135 12.73 15.55 8.43
N VAL A 136 12.21 15.49 9.64
CA VAL A 136 12.14 14.26 10.44
C VAL A 136 10.88 13.52 10.02
N VAL A 137 11.05 12.46 9.25
CA VAL A 137 9.96 11.64 8.70
C VAL A 137 9.77 10.41 9.59
N THR A 138 8.57 10.27 10.14
CA THR A 138 8.12 9.05 10.82
C THR A 138 7.33 8.19 9.84
N PHE A 139 7.76 6.96 9.58
CA PHE A 139 7.14 6.10 8.57
C PHE A 139 7.10 4.62 8.97
N SER A 140 6.21 3.86 8.29
CA SER A 140 6.16 2.40 8.41
C SER A 140 7.19 1.72 7.52
N PRO A 141 8.05 0.81 8.04
CA PRO A 141 9.18 0.27 7.29
C PRO A 141 8.81 -0.45 5.99
N ARG A 142 7.79 -1.30 6.00
CA ARG A 142 7.43 -2.12 4.82
C ARG A 142 6.42 -1.45 3.92
N THR A 143 5.44 -0.77 4.49
CA THR A 143 4.39 -0.07 3.72
C THR A 143 4.81 1.31 3.22
N ARG A 144 5.94 1.86 3.71
CA ARG A 144 6.46 3.21 3.38
C ARG A 144 5.44 4.34 3.55
N ARG A 145 4.48 4.14 4.45
CA ARG A 145 3.47 5.15 4.77
C ARG A 145 4.07 6.19 5.71
N GLY A 146 3.98 7.46 5.34
CA GLY A 146 4.34 8.57 6.22
C GLY A 146 3.25 8.79 7.25
N TRP A 147 3.65 8.84 8.51
CA TRP A 147 2.76 9.11 9.65
C TRP A 147 2.84 10.55 10.11
N SER A 148 4.06 11.08 10.22
CA SER A 148 4.32 12.48 10.51
C SER A 148 5.56 12.94 9.76
N VAL A 149 5.56 14.22 9.40
CA VAL A 149 6.72 14.90 8.84
C VAL A 149 6.87 16.18 9.66
N GLU A 150 7.92 16.24 10.47
CA GLU A 150 8.23 17.38 11.33
C GLU A 150 9.42 18.13 10.72
N SER A 151 9.39 19.48 10.73
CA SER A 151 10.55 20.28 10.32
C SER A 151 11.71 19.99 11.26
N GLY A 152 12.84 19.55 10.71
CA GLY A 152 14.07 19.46 11.48
C GLY A 152 14.51 20.87 11.85
N ALA A 153 14.52 21.17 13.15
CA ALA A 153 15.11 22.40 13.66
C ALA A 153 16.60 22.49 13.30
#